data_AF-B3ECG1-F1
#
_entry.id   AF-B3ECG1-F1
#
_cell.length_a   1.000
_cell.length_b   1.000
_cell.length_c   1.000
_cell.angle_alpha   90.00
_cell.angle_beta   90.00
_cell.angle_gamma   90.00
#
_symmetry.space_group_name_H-M   'P 1'
#
loop_
_entity.id
_entity.type
_entity.pdbx_description
1 polymer ?
#
loop_
_entity_poly.entity_id
_entity_poly.type
_entity_poly.pdbx_seq_one_letter_code
_entity_poly.pdbx_strand_id
1 'polypeptide(L)'
;MKSLTKTPIDLLDDLYSIAYWMTGSEVQSRELINCTYLNADIDTPEQDLLKTFRSCYVDRFGQQTELCLNEKSCKSAGRLARTIKNRAADIKLSVLISEISGLKHREISEILEKPVDTIRTWLFWGRKLLVYDDILKASA
;
A
#
# COMPACT_ATOMS: atom_id res chain seq x y z
N MET A 1 -0.19 -25.70 6.89
CA MET A 1 0.12 -25.33 5.49
C MET A 1 1.58 -24.90 5.46
N LYS A 2 2.45 -25.63 4.76
CA LYS A 2 3.88 -25.31 4.67
C LYS A 2 4.02 -24.00 3.89
N SER A 3 4.68 -22.98 4.45
CA SER A 3 5.09 -21.81 3.65
C SER A 3 6.13 -22.31 2.67
N LEU A 4 5.82 -22.28 1.37
CA LEU A 4 6.86 -22.29 0.36
C LEU A 4 7.67 -21.02 0.60
N THR A 5 8.96 -21.16 0.88
CA THR A 5 9.86 -20.01 1.06
C THR A 5 9.89 -19.26 -0.28
N LYS A 6 9.38 -18.03 -0.30
CA LYS A 6 9.45 -17.17 -1.48
C LYS A 6 10.90 -16.98 -1.86
N THR A 7 11.20 -17.09 -3.15
CA THR A 7 12.50 -16.70 -3.69
C THR A 7 12.58 -15.17 -3.77
N PRO A 8 13.79 -14.59 -3.90
CA PRO A 8 13.93 -13.15 -4.10
C PRO A 8 13.19 -12.63 -5.35
N ILE A 9 13.03 -13.46 -6.39
CA ILE A 9 12.30 -13.07 -7.60
C ILE A 9 10.79 -13.09 -7.37
N ASP A 10 10.27 -14.06 -6.62
CA ASP A 10 8.85 -14.08 -6.23
C ASP A 10 8.49 -12.84 -5.40
N LEU A 11 9.37 -12.42 -4.50
CA LEU A 11 9.20 -11.21 -3.69
C LEU A 11 9.22 -9.94 -4.54
N LEU A 12 10.11 -9.88 -5.53
CA LEU A 12 10.18 -8.74 -6.46
C LEU A 12 8.90 -8.64 -7.30
N ASP A 13 8.40 -9.77 -7.81
CA ASP A 13 7.17 -9.82 -8.61
C ASP A 13 5.93 -9.43 -7.79
N ASP A 14 5.85 -9.90 -6.55
CA ASP A 14 4.84 -9.49 -5.58
C ASP A 14 4.86 -7.98 -5.36
N LEU A 15 6.05 -7.43 -5.02
CA LEU A 15 6.21 -6.00 -4.76
C LEU A 15 5.86 -5.16 -5.99
N TYR A 16 6.29 -5.57 -7.18
CA TYR A 16 5.97 -4.86 -8.42
C TYR A 16 4.47 -4.87 -8.69
N SER A 17 3.81 -6.01 -8.48
CA SER A 17 2.36 -6.14 -8.61
C SER A 17 1.63 -5.23 -7.62
N ILE A 18 2.06 -5.21 -6.35
CA ILE A 18 1.52 -4.30 -5.32
C ILE A 18 1.74 -2.83 -5.75
N ALA A 19 2.93 -2.46 -6.23
CA ALA A 19 3.25 -1.12 -6.70
C ALA A 19 2.34 -0.68 -7.85
N TYR A 20 2.10 -1.58 -8.80
CA TYR A 20 1.20 -1.34 -9.93
C TYR A 20 -0.23 -1.10 -9.47
N TRP A 21 -0.75 -1.94 -8.57
CA TRP A 21 -2.08 -1.71 -8.01
C TRP A 21 -2.16 -0.44 -7.17
N MET A 22 -1.09 -0.04 -6.48
CA MET A 22 -1.06 1.18 -5.68
C MET A 22 -0.98 2.47 -6.50
N THR A 23 -0.27 2.46 -7.63
CA THR A 23 0.02 3.66 -8.44
C THR A 23 -0.79 3.75 -9.73
N GLY A 24 -1.25 2.63 -10.27
CA GLY A 24 -1.91 2.55 -11.58
C GLY A 24 -0.99 2.85 -12.77
N SER A 25 0.34 2.87 -12.58
CA SER A 25 1.30 3.25 -13.62
C SER A 25 2.57 2.42 -13.53
N GLU A 26 3.00 1.82 -14.65
CA GLU A 26 4.26 1.05 -14.71
C GLU A 26 5.49 1.90 -14.37
N VAL A 27 5.50 3.17 -14.81
CA VAL A 27 6.61 4.10 -14.57
C VAL A 27 6.72 4.40 -13.07
N GLN A 28 5.60 4.78 -12.45
CA GLN A 28 5.56 5.07 -11.01
C GLN A 28 5.82 3.81 -10.16
N SER A 29 5.38 2.64 -10.64
CA SER A 29 5.65 1.36 -9.99
C SER A 29 7.15 1.07 -9.98
N ARG A 30 7.83 1.22 -11.12
CA ARG A 30 9.27 1.02 -11.20
C ARG A 30 10.03 1.99 -10.29
N GLU A 31 9.61 3.25 -10.25
CA GLU A 31 10.22 4.24 -9.36
C GLU A 31 10.03 3.90 -7.88
N LEU A 32 8.84 3.41 -7.50
CA LEU A 32 8.55 2.99 -6.14
C LEU A 32 9.39 1.77 -5.74
N ILE A 33 9.52 0.79 -6.63
CA ILE A 33 10.38 -0.38 -6.42
C ILE A 33 11.85 0.02 -6.29
N ASN A 34 12.35 0.87 -7.19
CA ASN A 34 13.71 1.37 -7.10
C ASN A 34 13.95 2.11 -5.79
N CYS A 35 13.02 2.98 -5.36
CA CYS A 35 13.10 3.63 -4.05
C CYS A 35 13.21 2.61 -2.92
N THR A 36 12.39 1.56 -2.97
CA THR A 36 12.33 0.54 -1.92
C THR A 36 13.66 -0.19 -1.79
N TYR A 37 14.21 -0.70 -2.90
CA TYR A 37 15.47 -1.46 -2.87
C TYR A 37 16.70 -0.58 -2.65
N LEU A 38 16.69 0.70 -3.04
CA LEU A 38 17.77 1.64 -2.72
C LEU A 38 17.86 2.00 -1.23
N ASN A 39 16.77 1.81 -0.49
CA ASN A 39 16.69 2.07 0.95
C ASN A 39 16.64 0.77 1.78
N ALA A 40 17.05 -0.36 1.19
CA ALA A 40 17.11 -1.65 1.86
C ALA A 40 18.49 -2.28 1.70
N ASP A 41 18.92 -3.01 2.73
CA ASP A 41 20.13 -3.83 2.69
C ASP A 41 19.84 -5.19 2.04
N ILE A 42 20.88 -5.87 1.55
CA ILE A 42 20.80 -7.19 0.87
C ILE A 42 20.08 -8.23 1.75
N ASP A 43 20.30 -8.18 3.06
CA ASP A 43 19.77 -9.14 4.03
C ASP A 43 18.47 -8.66 4.71
N THR A 44 17.83 -7.61 4.17
CA THR A 44 16.59 -7.05 4.75
C THR A 44 15.46 -8.09 4.68
N PRO A 45 14.80 -8.42 5.79
CA PRO A 45 13.67 -9.34 5.78
C PRO A 45 12.46 -8.72 5.05
N GLU A 46 11.62 -9.55 4.43
CA GLU A 46 10.43 -9.14 3.65
C GLU A 46 9.56 -8.11 4.40
N GLN A 47 9.35 -8.31 5.70
CA GLN A 47 8.54 -7.38 6.52
C GLN A 47 9.13 -5.98 6.58
N ASP A 48 10.45 -5.86 6.76
CA ASP A 48 11.11 -4.56 6.83
C ASP A 48 11.22 -3.92 5.44
N LEU A 49 11.38 -4.74 4.39
CA LEU A 49 11.29 -4.27 3.01
C LEU A 49 9.91 -3.68 2.70
N LEU A 50 8.83 -4.31 3.18
CA LEU A 50 7.45 -3.80 3.05
C LEU A 50 7.21 -2.52 3.86
N LYS A 51 7.87 -2.34 5.01
CA LYS A 51 7.87 -1.06 5.74
C LYS A 51 8.57 0.04 4.93
N THR A 52 9.73 -0.26 4.36
CA THR A 52 10.46 0.66 3.46
C THR A 52 9.62 1.02 2.24
N PHE A 53 8.96 0.03 1.63
CA PHE A 53 8.04 0.23 0.52
C PHE A 53 6.93 1.24 0.86
N ARG A 54 6.29 1.04 2.02
CA ARG A 54 5.24 1.94 2.50
C ARG A 54 5.76 3.37 2.68
N SER A 55 6.92 3.53 3.31
CA SER A 55 7.55 4.84 3.52
C SER A 55 7.83 5.54 2.18
N CYS A 56 8.46 4.83 1.23
CA CYS A 56 8.69 5.33 -0.13
C CYS A 56 7.39 5.75 -0.83
N TYR A 57 6.30 4.97 -0.67
CA TYR A 57 5.00 5.32 -1.27
C TYR A 57 4.43 6.61 -0.66
N VAL A 58 4.39 6.70 0.67
CA VAL A 58 3.83 7.86 1.37
C VAL A 58 4.63 9.12 1.08
N ASP A 59 5.95 9.03 1.02
CA ASP A 59 6.83 10.18 0.76
C ASP A 59 6.65 10.72 -0.66
N ARG A 60 6.51 9.83 -1.66
CA ARG A 60 6.35 10.22 -3.08
C ARG A 60 4.92 10.57 -3.46
N PHE A 61 3.97 9.75 -3.08
CA PHE A 61 2.58 9.83 -3.56
C PHE A 61 1.60 10.38 -2.51
N GLY A 62 1.96 10.35 -1.23
CA GLY A 62 1.13 10.90 -0.15
C GLY A 62 0.92 12.43 -0.26
N GLN A 63 1.76 13.11 -1.06
CA GLN A 63 1.60 14.52 -1.41
C GLN A 63 0.79 14.74 -2.70
N GLN A 64 0.89 13.83 -3.68
CA GLN A 64 0.36 14.00 -5.05
C GLN A 64 -1.10 13.56 -5.25
N THR A 65 -1.76 12.91 -4.30
CA THR A 65 -3.16 12.49 -4.50
C THR A 65 -4.11 13.70 -4.40
N GLU A 66 -4.13 14.63 -5.34
CA GLU A 66 -4.99 15.82 -5.29
C GLU A 66 -6.48 15.44 -5.19
N LEU A 67 -7.04 15.46 -3.98
CA LEU A 67 -8.46 15.67 -3.80
C LEU A 67 -8.66 17.17 -3.97
N CYS A 68 -9.08 17.61 -5.15
CA CYS A 68 -9.38 19.01 -5.44
C CYS A 68 -10.49 19.53 -4.53
N LEU A 69 -10.12 20.07 -3.37
CA LEU A 69 -11.01 20.82 -2.49
C LEU A 69 -10.59 22.29 -2.58
N ASN A 70 -11.45 23.03 -3.28
CA ASN A 70 -11.43 24.46 -3.59
C ASN A 70 -10.50 25.33 -2.71
N GLU A 71 -9.62 26.06 -3.39
CA GLU A 71 -8.69 27.02 -2.81
C GLU A 71 -9.43 28.15 -2.09
N LYS A 72 -9.46 28.09 -0.75
CA LYS A 72 -9.41 29.25 0.16
C LYS A 72 -9.25 28.76 1.60
N SER A 73 -8.04 28.94 2.14
CA SER A 73 -7.64 28.77 3.55
C SER A 73 -7.57 27.33 4.09
N CYS A 74 -6.35 26.89 4.46
CA CYS A 74 -5.98 26.38 5.79
C CYS A 74 -4.83 25.35 5.74
N LYS A 75 -3.72 25.64 6.44
CA LYS A 75 -2.68 24.64 6.74
C LYS A 75 -3.24 23.39 7.45
N SER A 76 -4.38 23.51 8.16
CA SER A 76 -5.08 22.39 8.79
C SER A 76 -5.85 21.50 7.80
N ALA A 77 -6.42 22.07 6.73
CA ALA A 77 -7.14 21.33 5.70
C ALA A 77 -6.17 20.43 4.91
N GLY A 78 -4.98 20.94 4.58
CA GLY A 78 -3.92 20.14 3.95
C GLY A 78 -3.42 19.00 4.85
N ARG A 79 -3.31 19.23 6.17
CA ARG A 79 -2.89 18.18 7.11
C ARG A 79 -3.94 17.07 7.24
N LEU A 80 -5.22 17.43 7.34
CA LEU A 80 -6.32 16.47 7.40
C LEU A 80 -6.42 15.64 6.11
N ALA A 81 -6.35 16.31 4.95
CA ALA A 81 -6.38 15.64 3.65
C ALA A 81 -5.23 14.63 3.51
N ARG A 82 -4.01 14.99 3.94
CA ARG A 82 -2.86 14.06 3.98
C ARG A 82 -3.10 12.86 4.90
N THR A 83 -3.63 13.08 6.10
CA THR A 83 -3.97 11.97 7.02
C THR A 83 -5.01 11.03 6.43
N ILE A 84 -6.02 11.56 5.75
CA ILE A 84 -7.06 10.76 5.07
C ILE A 84 -6.45 9.95 3.92
N LYS A 85 -5.61 10.57 3.08
CA LYS A 85 -4.91 9.91 1.97
C LYS A 85 -4.00 8.79 2.46
N ASN A 86 -3.17 9.06 3.47
CA ASN A 86 -2.28 8.04 4.05
C ASN A 86 -3.09 6.86 4.60
N ARG A 87 -4.23 7.12 5.24
CA ARG A 87 -5.12 6.07 5.71
C ARG A 87 -5.73 5.26 4.56
N ALA A 88 -6.17 5.91 3.49
CA ALA A 88 -6.71 5.22 2.32
C ALA A 88 -5.63 4.35 1.63
N ALA A 89 -4.41 4.87 1.52
CA ALA A 89 -3.25 4.13 1.04
C ALA A 89 -2.93 2.92 1.93
N ASP A 90 -2.93 3.09 3.25
CA ASP A 90 -2.70 2.00 4.20
C ASP A 90 -3.78 0.91 4.11
N ILE A 91 -5.05 1.29 3.93
CA ILE A 91 -6.13 0.32 3.71
C ILE A 91 -5.88 -0.45 2.42
N LYS A 92 -5.62 0.24 1.30
CA LYS A 92 -5.36 -0.39 0.00
C LYS A 92 -4.16 -1.33 0.08
N LEU A 93 -3.05 -0.86 0.66
CA LEU A 93 -1.85 -1.65 0.86
C LEU A 93 -2.13 -2.90 1.71
N SER A 94 -2.90 -2.77 2.80
CA SER A 94 -3.24 -3.91 3.66
C SER A 94 -3.96 -5.03 2.89
N VAL A 95 -4.87 -4.68 1.98
CA VAL A 95 -5.57 -5.66 1.15
C VAL A 95 -4.59 -6.28 0.16
N LEU A 96 -3.81 -5.47 -0.56
CA LEU A 96 -2.89 -5.97 -1.58
C LEU A 96 -1.83 -6.93 -1.02
N ILE A 97 -1.19 -6.60 0.11
CA ILE A 97 -0.19 -7.51 0.72
C ILE A 97 -0.83 -8.79 1.29
N SER A 98 -2.12 -8.75 1.65
CA SER A 98 -2.86 -9.95 2.05
C SER A 98 -3.18 -10.84 0.84
N GLU A 99 -3.59 -10.26 -0.29
CA GLU A 99 -4.05 -11.02 -1.46
C GLU A 99 -2.90 -11.48 -2.38
N ILE A 100 -1.89 -10.64 -2.56
CA ILE A 100 -0.74 -10.92 -3.45
C ILE A 100 0.31 -11.72 -2.67
N SER A 101 0.76 -11.16 -1.55
CA SER A 101 1.87 -11.73 -0.79
C SER A 101 1.46 -12.75 0.28
N GLY A 102 0.16 -12.93 0.53
CA GLY A 102 -0.36 -13.91 1.47
C GLY A 102 -0.10 -13.60 2.95
N LEU A 103 0.27 -12.36 3.28
CA LEU A 103 0.57 -11.97 4.65
C LEU A 103 -0.67 -12.05 5.54
N LYS A 104 -0.49 -12.51 6.79
CA LYS A 104 -1.56 -12.60 7.77
C LYS A 104 -1.74 -11.29 8.52
N HIS A 105 -2.92 -11.13 9.11
CA HIS A 105 -3.31 -9.97 9.91
C HIS A 105 -2.26 -9.48 10.92
N ARG A 106 -1.52 -10.40 11.56
CA ARG A 106 -0.45 -10.04 12.51
C ARG A 106 0.76 -9.41 11.82
N GLU A 107 1.21 -10.00 10.72
CA GLU A 107 2.35 -9.51 9.95
C GLU A 107 2.02 -8.14 9.34
N ILE A 108 0.80 -7.99 8.81
CA ILE A 108 0.29 -6.70 8.32
C ILE A 108 0.22 -5.65 9.43
N SER A 109 -0.19 -6.04 10.63
CA SER A 109 -0.24 -5.17 11.82
C SER A 109 1.15 -4.64 12.19
N GLU A 110 2.18 -5.49 12.09
CA GLU A 110 3.58 -5.15 12.34
C GLU A 110 4.15 -4.23 11.23
N ILE A 111 3.75 -4.41 9.96
CA ILE A 111 4.18 -3.57 8.83
C ILE A 111 3.53 -2.18 8.87
N LEU A 112 2.24 -2.10 9.18
CA LEU A 112 1.48 -0.83 9.14
C LEU A 112 1.47 -0.09 10.49
N GLU A 113 2.04 -0.69 11.54
CA GLU A 113 2.02 -0.18 12.91
C GLU A 113 0.60 0.17 13.37
N LYS A 114 -0.33 -0.76 13.16
CA LYS A 114 -1.73 -0.64 13.57
C LYS A 114 -2.15 -1.85 14.38
N PRO A 115 -3.10 -1.70 15.33
CA PRO A 115 -3.68 -2.85 16.02
C PRO A 115 -4.27 -3.88 15.05
N VAL A 116 -4.15 -5.17 15.37
CA VAL A 116 -4.66 -6.28 14.55
C VAL A 116 -6.16 -6.14 14.25
N ASP A 117 -6.94 -5.61 15.20
CA ASP A 117 -8.39 -5.37 15.01
C ASP A 117 -8.68 -4.29 13.95
N THR A 118 -7.81 -3.28 13.86
CA THR A 118 -7.85 -2.27 12.79
C THR A 118 -7.58 -2.93 11.45
N ILE A 119 -6.58 -3.82 11.38
CA ILE A 119 -6.26 -4.57 10.16
C ILE A 119 -7.43 -5.47 9.73
N ARG A 120 -8.07 -6.20 10.65
CA ARG A 120 -9.27 -7.00 10.32
C ARG A 120 -10.36 -6.14 9.71
N THR A 121 -10.61 -4.97 10.32
CA THR A 121 -11.61 -4.02 9.84
C THR A 121 -11.25 -3.51 8.44
N TRP A 122 -10.00 -3.12 8.22
CA TRP A 122 -9.52 -2.63 6.93
C TRP A 122 -9.58 -3.70 5.84
N LEU A 123 -9.21 -4.94 6.13
CA LEU A 123 -9.32 -6.05 5.18
C LEU A 123 -10.77 -6.35 4.82
N PHE A 124 -11.66 -6.39 5.81
CA PHE A 124 -13.08 -6.63 5.58
C PHE A 124 -13.70 -5.57 4.65
N TRP A 125 -13.54 -4.29 5.00
CA TRP A 125 -14.10 -3.19 4.21
C TRP A 125 -13.36 -2.94 2.91
N GLY A 126 -12.03 -3.10 2.89
CA GLY A 126 -11.19 -2.89 1.73
C GLY A 126 -11.46 -3.90 0.61
N ARG A 127 -11.59 -5.20 0.94
CA ARG A 127 -11.99 -6.22 -0.04
C ARG A 127 -13.37 -5.92 -0.64
N LYS A 128 -14.32 -5.53 0.22
CA LYS A 128 -15.65 -5.13 -0.22
C LYS A 128 -15.59 -3.93 -1.17
N LEU A 129 -14.76 -2.93 -0.88
CA LEU A 129 -14.59 -1.73 -1.70
C LEU A 129 -13.99 -2.03 -3.08
N LEU A 130 -12.98 -2.90 -3.17
CA LEU A 130 -12.37 -3.27 -4.45
C LEU A 130 -13.37 -3.92 -5.41
N VAL A 131 -14.22 -4.81 -4.90
CA VAL A 131 -15.31 -5.41 -5.69
C VAL A 131 -16.24 -4.35 -6.27
N TYR A 132 -16.55 -3.28 -5.50
CA TYR A 132 -17.39 -2.18 -6.01
C TYR A 132 -16.67 -1.30 -7.04
N ASP A 133 -15.36 -1.07 -6.91
CA ASP A 133 -14.59 -0.27 -7.90
C ASP A 133 -14.57 -0.97 -9.27
N ASP A 134 -14.43 -2.30 -9.30
CA ASP A 134 -14.48 -3.07 -10.55
C ASP A 134 -15.89 -3.10 -11.15
N ILE A 135 -16.95 -3.21 -10.33
CA ILE A 135 -18.34 -3.13 -10.81
C ILE A 135 -18.63 -1.76 -11.45
N LEU A 136 -18.12 -0.67 -10.87
CA LEU A 136 -18.32 0.68 -11.39
C LEU A 136 -17.58 0.90 -12.72
N LYS A 137 -16.39 0.29 -12.90
CA LYS A 137 -15.66 0.33 -14.18
C LYS A 137 -16.28 -0.55 -15.27
N ALA A 138 -16.92 -1.66 -14.89
CA ALA A 138 -17.60 -2.57 -15.83
C ALA A 138 -18.99 -2.07 -16.29
N SER A 139 -19.53 -1.04 -15.63
CA SER A 139 -20.85 -0.47 -15.94
C SER A 139 -20.79 0.84 -16.73
N ALA A 140 -19.58 1.27 -17.14
CA ALA A 140 -19.32 2.52 -17.87
C ALA A 140 -18.98 2.27 -19.34
#